data_AF-A0A378AUJ9-F1
#
_entry.id   AF-A0A378AUJ9-F1
#
_cell.length_a   1.000
_cell.length_b   1.000
_cell.length_c   1.000
_cell.angle_alpha   90.00
_cell.angle_beta   90.00
_cell.angle_gamma   90.00
#
_symmetry.space_group_name_H-M   'P 1'
#
loop_
_entity.id
_entity.type
_entity.pdbx_description
1 polymer ?
#
loop_
_entity_poly.entity_id
_entity_poly.type
_entity_poly.pdbx_seq_one_letter_code
_entity_poly.pdbx_strand_id
1 'polypeptide(L)'
;MEAAVKAVEALDRCIDQVAQAVESVGGQLLITADHGNAEQMRDPATGQAHTAHTNLPVPLIYVGNKAVKAVNGGKLSDIAPTMLSLMGMEIPQEMTGKPLFIVE
;
A
#
# COMPACT_ATOMS: atom_id res chain seq x y z
N MET A 1 10.39 -16.49 12.40
CA MET A 1 9.08 -16.69 11.74
C MET A 1 7.94 -16.30 12.66
N GLU A 2 7.78 -16.91 13.84
CA GLU A 2 6.69 -16.55 14.79
C GLU A 2 6.62 -15.06 15.14
N ALA A 3 7.78 -14.42 15.38
CA ALA A 3 7.82 -12.99 15.66
C ALA A 3 7.31 -12.12 14.49
N ALA A 4 7.62 -12.50 13.24
CA ALA A 4 7.14 -11.79 12.06
C ALA A 4 5.62 -11.96 11.89
N VAL A 5 5.09 -13.16 12.17
CA VAL A 5 3.63 -13.41 12.17
C VAL A 5 2.94 -12.50 13.19
N LYS A 6 3.41 -12.48 14.45
CA LYS A 6 2.85 -11.62 15.49
C LYS A 6 2.95 -10.13 15.15
N ALA A 7 4.01 -9.73 14.46
CA ALA A 7 4.16 -8.34 14.01
C ALA A 7 3.10 -7.97 12.97
N VAL A 8 2.85 -8.84 11.97
CA VAL A 8 1.81 -8.61 10.96
C VAL A 8 0.41 -8.65 11.59
N GLU A 9 0.13 -9.59 12.51
CA GLU A 9 -1.16 -9.65 13.24
C GLU A 9 -1.40 -8.39 14.10
N ALA A 10 -0.35 -7.83 14.70
CA ALA A 10 -0.45 -6.59 15.45
C ALA A 10 -0.71 -5.40 14.52
N LEU A 11 -0.01 -5.34 13.38
CA LEU A 11 -0.21 -4.31 12.37
C LEU A 11 -1.63 -4.34 11.79
N ASP A 12 -2.16 -5.52 11.50
CA ASP A 12 -3.52 -5.73 10.99
C ASP A 12 -4.58 -5.09 11.92
N ARG A 13 -4.49 -5.36 13.24
CA ARG A 13 -5.37 -4.73 14.24
C ARG A 13 -5.25 -3.21 14.28
N CYS A 14 -4.04 -2.67 14.07
CA CYS A 14 -3.84 -1.22 14.02
C CYS A 14 -4.42 -0.61 12.73
N ILE A 15 -4.28 -1.30 11.59
CA ILE A 15 -4.83 -0.87 10.30
C ILE A 15 -6.35 -0.81 10.39
N ASP A 16 -7.02 -1.78 11.02
CA ASP A 16 -8.48 -1.76 11.23
C ASP A 16 -8.93 -0.51 11.99
N GLN A 17 -8.24 -0.16 13.09
CA GLN A 17 -8.55 1.05 13.86
C GLN A 17 -8.38 2.34 13.04
N VAL A 18 -7.33 2.42 12.21
CA VAL A 18 -7.09 3.57 11.34
C VAL A 18 -8.13 3.63 10.22
N ALA A 19 -8.46 2.51 9.60
CA ALA A 19 -9.46 2.44 8.54
C ALA A 19 -10.82 2.90 9.04
N GLN A 20 -11.29 2.37 10.18
CA GLN A 20 -12.55 2.79 10.80
C GLN A 20 -12.57 4.29 11.12
N ALA A 21 -11.47 4.83 11.66
CA ALA A 21 -11.37 6.26 11.95
C ALA A 21 -11.48 7.12 10.68
N VAL A 22 -10.77 6.74 9.61
CA VAL A 22 -10.80 7.47 8.33
C VAL A 22 -12.19 7.37 7.69
N GLU A 23 -12.81 6.19 7.69
CA GLU A 23 -14.17 5.99 7.16
C GLU A 23 -15.22 6.80 7.94
N SER A 24 -15.10 6.91 9.27
CA SER A 24 -16.04 7.65 10.12
C SER A 24 -16.17 9.14 9.78
N VAL A 25 -15.16 9.71 9.12
CA VAL A 25 -15.13 11.10 8.68
C VAL A 25 -15.29 11.25 7.17
N GLY A 26 -15.64 10.17 6.45
CA GLY A 26 -15.74 10.16 4.98
C GLY A 26 -14.40 10.38 4.27
N GLY A 27 -13.30 10.07 4.95
CA GLY A 27 -11.95 10.20 4.43
C GLY A 27 -11.60 9.16 3.37
N GLN A 28 -10.38 9.25 2.86
CA GLN A 28 -9.83 8.39 1.81
C GLN A 28 -8.52 7.83 2.32
N LEU A 29 -8.32 6.52 2.21
CA LEU A 29 -7.13 5.83 2.71
C LEU A 29 -6.50 4.97 1.61
N LEU A 30 -5.18 5.09 1.46
CA LEU A 30 -4.36 4.17 0.67
C LEU A 30 -3.51 3.33 1.63
N ILE A 31 -3.59 2.02 1.50
CA ILE A 31 -2.78 1.06 2.27
C ILE A 31 -1.80 0.41 1.29
N THR A 32 -0.50 0.56 1.55
CA THR A 32 0.57 0.04 0.69
C THR A 32 1.84 -0.22 1.51
N ALA A 33 2.90 -0.69 0.85
CA ALA A 33 4.22 -0.87 1.44
C ALA A 33 5.30 -0.26 0.52
N ASP A 34 6.49 -0.04 1.04
CA ASP A 34 7.65 0.43 0.28
C ASP A 34 8.43 -0.73 -0.36
N HIS A 35 8.46 -1.89 0.28
CA HIS A 35 9.04 -3.13 -0.26
C HIS A 35 8.53 -4.38 0.46
N GLY A 36 8.92 -5.56 -0.04
CA GLY A 36 8.68 -6.84 0.63
C GLY A 36 9.76 -7.18 1.67
N ASN A 37 9.42 -8.04 2.62
CA ASN A 37 10.31 -8.67 3.60
C ASN A 37 9.60 -9.87 4.27
N ALA A 38 8.54 -9.59 5.03
CA ALA A 38 7.91 -10.54 5.95
C ALA A 38 7.27 -11.76 5.25
N GLU A 39 6.98 -11.65 3.95
CA GLU A 39 6.47 -12.72 3.12
C GLU A 39 7.51 -13.81 2.82
N GLN A 40 8.81 -13.54 3.03
CA GLN A 40 9.88 -14.53 2.88
C GLN A 40 10.84 -14.49 4.07
N MET A 41 10.57 -15.34 5.08
CA MET A 41 11.40 -15.46 6.29
C MET A 41 12.45 -16.58 6.23
N ARG A 42 12.48 -17.36 5.13
CA ARG A 42 13.47 -18.41 4.87
C ARG A 42 13.94 -18.34 3.42
N ASP A 43 15.23 -18.57 3.23
CA ASP A 43 15.83 -18.68 1.90
C ASP A 43 15.38 -20.01 1.26
N PRO A 44 14.75 -19.99 0.06
CA PRO A 44 14.24 -21.20 -0.56
C PRO A 44 15.33 -22.20 -1.01
N ALA A 45 16.54 -21.72 -1.28
CA ALA A 45 17.65 -22.54 -1.77
C ALA A 45 18.44 -23.19 -0.64
N THR A 46 18.59 -22.50 0.50
CA THR A 46 19.44 -22.94 1.62
C THR A 46 18.66 -23.33 2.88
N GLY A 47 17.39 -22.91 3.00
CA GLY A 47 16.55 -23.10 4.17
C GLY A 47 16.93 -22.23 5.39
N GLN A 48 18.00 -21.43 5.29
CA GLN A 48 18.45 -20.53 6.33
C GLN A 48 17.47 -19.37 6.54
N ALA A 49 17.63 -18.65 7.65
CA ALA A 49 16.82 -17.46 7.91
C ALA A 49 17.08 -16.40 6.84
N HIS A 50 16.02 -15.88 6.23
CA HIS A 50 16.10 -14.77 5.30
C HIS A 50 15.83 -13.47 6.06
N THR A 51 16.80 -12.55 6.04
CA THR A 51 16.74 -11.29 6.81
C THR A 51 16.75 -10.05 5.93
N ALA A 52 16.76 -10.22 4.60
CA ALA A 52 16.81 -9.14 3.63
C ALA A 52 15.40 -8.81 3.10
N HIS A 53 15.29 -7.69 2.36
CA HIS A 53 14.10 -7.37 1.59
C HIS A 53 13.92 -8.35 0.42
N THR A 54 12.71 -8.38 -0.14
CA THR A 54 12.46 -9.05 -1.43
C THR A 54 12.21 -8.02 -2.53
N ASN A 55 12.16 -8.49 -3.77
CA ASN A 55 11.79 -7.71 -4.95
C ASN A 55 10.35 -8.00 -5.41
N LEU A 56 9.52 -8.55 -4.54
CA LEU A 56 8.12 -8.84 -4.84
C LEU A 56 7.30 -7.54 -4.91
N PRO A 57 6.22 -7.49 -5.71
CA PRO A 57 5.33 -6.35 -5.73
C PRO A 57 4.65 -6.15 -4.37
N VAL A 58 4.38 -4.89 -4.04
CA VAL A 58 3.66 -4.50 -2.82
C VAL A 58 2.17 -4.31 -3.10
N PRO A 59 1.28 -4.54 -2.11
CA PRO A 59 -0.14 -4.27 -2.29
C PRO A 59 -0.41 -2.76 -2.40
N LEU A 60 -1.50 -2.41 -3.08
CA LEU A 60 -2.09 -1.09 -3.01
C LEU A 60 -3.61 -1.26 -2.88
N ILE A 61 -4.14 -0.88 -1.72
CA ILE A 61 -5.56 -0.99 -1.39
C ILE A 61 -6.10 0.42 -1.19
N TYR A 62 -7.25 0.70 -1.81
CA TYR A 62 -8.01 1.93 -1.57
C TYR A 62 -9.21 1.62 -0.68
N VAL A 63 -9.36 2.40 0.39
CA VAL A 63 -10.50 2.39 1.30
C VAL A 63 -11.12 3.78 1.27
N GLY A 64 -12.38 3.86 0.87
CA GLY A 64 -13.10 5.11 0.72
C GLY A 64 -14.38 4.92 -0.09
N ASN A 65 -15.09 6.02 -0.31
CA ASN A 65 -16.43 6.04 -0.91
C ASN A 65 -16.48 6.61 -2.33
N LYS A 66 -15.34 6.95 -2.94
CA LYS A 66 -15.32 7.43 -4.32
C LYS A 66 -15.44 6.24 -5.28
N ALA A 67 -16.22 6.43 -6.34
CA ALA A 67 -16.16 5.54 -7.49
C ALA A 67 -14.79 5.73 -8.14
N VAL A 68 -13.98 4.67 -8.14
CA VAL A 68 -12.65 4.70 -8.73
C VAL A 68 -12.43 3.48 -9.61
N LYS A 69 -11.71 3.71 -10.71
CA LYS A 69 -11.19 2.65 -11.55
C LYS A 69 -9.72 2.41 -11.24
N ALA A 70 -9.39 1.19 -10.81
CA ALA A 70 -8.02 0.77 -10.59
C ALA A 70 -7.28 0.59 -11.93
N VAL A 71 -6.03 1.05 -11.98
CA VAL A 71 -5.12 0.86 -13.12
C VAL A 71 -4.16 -0.29 -12.81
N ASN A 72 -4.00 -1.19 -13.77
CA ASN A 72 -3.04 -2.29 -13.66
C ASN A 72 -1.62 -1.82 -13.94
N GLY A 73 -0.68 -2.34 -13.14
CA GLY A 73 0.71 -1.92 -13.18
C GLY A 73 0.90 -0.57 -12.49
N GLY A 74 2.05 -0.39 -11.86
CA GLY A 74 2.37 0.81 -11.11
C GLY A 74 3.71 0.69 -10.41
N LYS A 75 4.16 1.79 -9.85
CA LYS A 75 5.39 1.91 -9.06
C LYS A 75 5.19 2.91 -7.93
N LEU A 76 6.09 2.92 -6.95
CA LEU A 76 5.94 3.77 -5.76
C LEU A 76 5.81 5.27 -6.08
N SER A 77 6.46 5.76 -7.16
CA SER A 77 6.33 7.16 -7.58
C SER A 77 4.91 7.55 -8.03
N ASP A 78 4.02 6.59 -8.21
CA ASP A 78 2.63 6.79 -8.62
C ASP A 78 1.69 7.04 -7.43
N ILE A 79 2.13 6.78 -6.19
CA ILE A 79 1.30 6.94 -4.98
C ILE A 79 0.93 8.40 -4.73
N ALA A 80 1.89 9.32 -4.80
CA ALA A 80 1.62 10.76 -4.58
C ALA A 80 0.66 11.36 -5.65
N PRO A 81 0.85 11.12 -6.97
CA PRO A 81 -0.14 11.47 -7.99
C PRO A 81 -1.53 10.88 -7.73
N THR A 82 -1.59 9.63 -7.24
CA THR A 82 -2.86 8.98 -6.88
C THR A 82 -3.56 9.70 -5.73
N MET A 83 -2.84 10.10 -4.68
CA MET A 83 -3.40 10.88 -3.57
C MET A 83 -3.96 12.22 -4.05
N LEU A 84 -3.21 12.96 -4.87
CA LEU A 84 -3.67 14.25 -5.42
C LEU A 84 -4.95 14.09 -6.26
N SER A 85 -5.01 13.03 -7.09
CA SER A 85 -6.21 12.71 -7.86
C SER A 85 -7.42 12.43 -6.97
N LEU A 86 -7.26 11.64 -5.90
CA LEU A 86 -8.34 11.38 -4.94
C LEU A 86 -8.80 12.64 -4.20
N MET A 87 -7.87 13.57 -3.92
CA MET A 87 -8.15 14.88 -3.31
C MET A 87 -8.75 15.90 -4.27
N GLY A 88 -8.83 15.61 -5.57
CA GLY A 88 -9.27 16.57 -6.59
C GLY A 88 -8.29 17.73 -6.80
N MET A 89 -7.01 17.50 -6.53
CA MET A 89 -5.93 18.48 -6.69
C MET A 89 -5.18 18.29 -8.00
N GLU A 90 -4.64 19.39 -8.54
CA GLU A 90 -3.76 19.32 -9.70
C GLU A 90 -2.46 18.59 -9.36
N ILE A 91 -1.98 17.78 -10.30
CA ILE A 91 -0.70 17.07 -10.20
C ILE A 91 0.38 17.97 -10.80
N PRO A 92 1.41 18.38 -10.03
CA PRO A 92 2.49 19.21 -10.55
C PRO A 92 3.26 18.50 -11.66
N GLN A 93 3.78 19.27 -12.62
CA GLN A 93 4.53 18.74 -13.77
C GLN A 93 5.79 17.95 -13.36
N GLU A 94 6.37 18.25 -12.20
CA GLU A 94 7.53 17.55 -11.64
C GLU A 94 7.19 16.13 -11.19
N MET A 95 5.92 15.85 -10.88
CA MET A 95 5.44 14.50 -10.56
C MET A 95 5.13 13.73 -11.84
N THR A 96 6.12 12.97 -12.32
CA THR A 96 6.00 12.18 -13.56
C THR A 96 5.30 10.82 -13.39
N GLY A 97 4.96 10.44 -12.15
CA GLY A 97 4.13 9.27 -11.87
C GLY A 97 2.69 9.45 -12.34
N LYS A 98 1.94 8.35 -12.48
CA LYS A 98 0.56 8.37 -12.98
C LYS A 98 -0.41 7.86 -11.92
N PRO A 99 -1.58 8.50 -11.71
CA PRO A 99 -2.57 8.00 -10.76
C PRO A 99 -2.98 6.55 -11.04
N LEU A 100 -3.06 5.74 -9.98
CA LEU A 100 -3.44 4.33 -10.02
C LEU A 100 -4.93 4.09 -9.72
N PHE A 101 -5.61 5.10 -9.17
CA PHE A 101 -7.05 5.15 -9.02
C PHE A 101 -7.57 6.38 -9.72
N ILE A 102 -8.37 6.18 -10.78
CA ILE A 102 -9.00 7.25 -11.54
C ILE A 102 -10.41 7.43 -10.99
N VAL A 103 -10.71 8.61 -10.45
CA VAL A 103 -12.05 8.95 -9.97
C VAL A 103 -12.99 9.08 -11.16
N GLU A 104 -14.11 8.35 -11.13
CA GLU A 104 -15.17 8.38 -12.16
C GLU A 104 -16.19 9.51 -11.92
#